data_AF-A0A3S4XXB3-F1
#
_entry.id   AF-A0A3S4XXB3-F1
#
_cell.length_a   1.000
_cell.length_b   1.000
_cell.length_c   1.000
_cell.angle_alpha   90.00
_cell.angle_beta   90.00
_cell.angle_gamma   90.00
#
_symmetry.space_group_name_H-M   'P 1'
#
loop_
_entity.id
_entity.type
_entity.pdbx_description
1 polymer ?
#
loop_
_entity_poly.entity_id
_entity_poly.type
_entity_poly.pdbx_seq_one_letter_code
_entity_poly.pdbx_strand_id
1 'polypeptide(L)'
;MKQIYALGLAFIVASVSLLSTKVQANQAYQTTKQGLQYKELKAGSGKKPTLNDEVEVRFTSYNDKGEVFEGTFNQVPVILPIREMFSGLQQGLLLMPVGSVYEFNIPAHLGYQEEGSRAKKAALYRIELLRINP
;
A
#
# COMPACT_ATOMS: atom_id res chain seq x y z
N MET A 1 44.17 -37.05 39.82
CA MET A 1 45.11 -37.25 38.70
C MET A 1 44.35 -37.72 37.47
N LYS A 2 44.75 -37.20 36.30
CA LYS A 2 44.37 -37.53 34.90
C LYS A 2 43.14 -36.86 34.27
N GLN A 3 43.47 -35.88 33.44
CA GLN A 3 42.71 -35.33 32.30
C GLN A 3 42.45 -36.41 31.24
N ILE A 4 41.34 -36.30 30.50
CA ILE A 4 41.27 -36.67 29.07
C ILE A 4 40.38 -35.63 28.36
N TYR A 5 40.90 -35.08 27.26
CA TYR A 5 40.27 -34.11 26.37
C TYR A 5 39.24 -34.80 25.45
N ALA A 6 38.11 -34.16 25.20
CA ALA A 6 37.27 -34.46 24.05
C ALA A 6 37.04 -33.17 23.24
N LEU A 7 37.78 -33.10 22.14
CA LEU A 7 37.72 -32.10 21.09
C LEU A 7 36.41 -32.34 20.31
N GLY A 8 35.44 -31.44 20.44
CA GLY A 8 34.19 -31.47 19.68
C GLY A 8 34.02 -30.19 18.88
N LEU A 9 34.17 -30.29 17.56
CA LEU A 9 34.00 -29.22 16.57
C LEU A 9 32.78 -28.33 16.86
N ALA A 10 33.01 -27.03 17.07
CA ALA A 10 31.97 -26.02 16.93
C ALA A 10 31.71 -25.80 15.43
N PHE A 11 30.62 -26.35 14.92
CA PHE A 11 30.14 -26.06 13.58
C PHE A 11 29.74 -24.57 13.49
N ILE A 12 30.44 -23.86 12.62
CA ILE A 12 30.07 -22.55 12.10
C ILE A 12 28.70 -22.70 11.44
N VAL A 13 27.69 -21.98 11.95
CA VAL A 13 26.55 -21.61 11.10
C VAL A 13 26.63 -20.10 10.93
N ALA A 14 27.12 -19.73 9.75
CA ALA A 14 27.17 -18.37 9.27
C ALA A 14 25.76 -17.78 9.34
N SER A 15 25.60 -16.69 10.08
CA SER A 15 24.45 -15.80 10.00
C SER A 15 24.47 -15.14 8.62
N VAL A 16 23.99 -15.85 7.60
CA VAL A 16 23.68 -15.27 6.32
C VAL A 16 22.50 -14.35 6.57
N SER A 17 22.77 -13.05 6.67
CA SER A 17 21.78 -12.00 6.47
C SER A 17 21.18 -12.20 5.08
N LEU A 18 20.11 -13.00 5.02
CA LEU A 18 19.33 -13.21 3.82
C LEU A 18 18.80 -11.84 3.40
N LEU A 19 19.40 -11.36 2.31
CA LEU A 19 18.96 -10.19 1.57
C LEU A 19 17.43 -10.25 1.44
N SER A 20 16.77 -9.15 1.84
CA SER A 20 15.37 -8.91 1.58
C SER A 20 15.15 -8.68 0.08
N THR A 21 15.24 -9.75 -0.70
CA THR A 21 14.67 -9.80 -2.05
C THR A 21 13.44 -10.68 -2.00
N LYS A 22 12.39 -10.16 -1.35
CA LYS A 22 11.02 -10.59 -1.71
C LYS A 22 10.79 -10.10 -3.14
N VAL A 23 11.09 -10.98 -4.09
CA VAL A 23 10.42 -10.98 -5.40
C VAL A 23 8.93 -10.86 -5.09
N GLN A 24 8.31 -9.77 -5.57
CA GLN A 24 6.95 -9.35 -5.26
C GLN A 24 5.99 -10.51 -5.56
N ALA A 25 5.63 -11.28 -4.52
CA ALA A 25 4.70 -12.38 -4.67
C ALA A 25 3.39 -11.83 -5.26
N ASN A 26 2.83 -12.55 -6.23
CA ASN A 26 1.46 -12.40 -6.71
C ASN A 26 0.46 -12.69 -5.57
N GLN A 27 0.45 -11.87 -4.51
CA GLN A 27 -0.59 -11.94 -3.50
C GLN A 27 -1.90 -11.55 -4.15
N ALA A 28 -2.93 -12.36 -3.87
CA ALA A 28 -4.29 -12.10 -4.30
C ALA A 28 -4.83 -10.83 -3.65
N TYR A 29 -5.73 -10.16 -4.35
CA TYR A 29 -6.48 -9.04 -3.78
C TYR A 29 -7.40 -9.53 -2.66
N GLN A 30 -7.43 -8.76 -1.57
CA GLN A 30 -8.50 -8.84 -0.57
C GLN A 30 -9.67 -7.98 -1.06
N THR A 31 -10.91 -8.35 -0.70
CA THR A 31 -12.10 -7.62 -1.13
C THR A 31 -12.91 -7.18 0.09
N THR A 32 -13.24 -5.88 0.18
CA THR A 32 -14.13 -5.37 1.22
C THR A 32 -15.57 -5.81 0.97
N LYS A 33 -16.43 -5.70 1.98
CA LYS A 33 -17.87 -6.00 1.84
C LYS A 33 -18.57 -5.20 0.72
N GLN A 34 -18.03 -4.02 0.38
CA GLN A 34 -18.59 -3.11 -0.62
C GLN A 34 -17.95 -3.31 -2.01
N GLY A 35 -17.01 -4.25 -2.14
CA GLY A 35 -16.39 -4.64 -3.41
C GLY A 35 -15.06 -3.96 -3.73
N LEU A 36 -14.52 -3.11 -2.85
CA LEU A 36 -13.17 -2.56 -3.04
C LEU A 36 -12.16 -3.69 -2.96
N GLN A 37 -11.33 -3.83 -3.98
CA GLN A 37 -10.23 -4.77 -3.99
C GLN A 37 -8.93 -4.07 -3.61
N TYR A 38 -8.15 -4.65 -2.70
CA TYR A 38 -6.86 -4.09 -2.31
C TYR A 38 -5.77 -5.13 -2.03
N LYS A 39 -4.52 -4.68 -2.05
CA LYS A 39 -3.34 -5.43 -1.68
C LYS A 39 -2.38 -4.53 -0.91
N GLU A 40 -1.92 -4.99 0.25
CA GLU A 40 -0.81 -4.34 0.95
C GLU A 40 0.51 -4.73 0.27
N LEU A 41 1.19 -3.76 -0.32
CA LEU A 41 2.50 -3.95 -0.95
C LEU A 41 3.64 -3.77 0.06
N LYS A 42 3.45 -2.88 1.04
CA LYS A 42 4.36 -2.62 2.15
C LYS A 42 3.55 -2.32 3.40
N ALA A 43 3.82 -3.03 4.49
CA ALA A 43 3.20 -2.76 5.77
C ALA A 43 3.69 -1.43 6.37
N GLY A 44 2.77 -0.68 6.95
CA GLY A 44 3.05 0.48 7.78
C GLY A 44 2.87 0.15 9.25
N SER A 45 3.44 0.95 10.14
CA SER A 45 3.36 0.76 11.60
C SER A 45 2.70 1.93 12.34
N GLY A 46 2.29 2.98 11.61
CA GLY A 46 1.64 4.14 12.21
C GLY A 46 0.13 3.96 12.40
N LYS A 47 -0.53 5.03 12.87
CA LYS A 47 -1.98 5.08 13.02
C LYS A 47 -2.67 4.98 11.66
N LYS A 48 -3.94 4.56 11.67
CA LYS A 48 -4.83 4.65 10.51
C LYS A 48 -5.60 5.96 10.57
N PRO A 49 -5.87 6.61 9.42
CA PRO A 49 -6.66 7.83 9.40
C PRO A 49 -8.13 7.54 9.72
N THR A 50 -8.86 8.60 10.09
CA THR A 50 -10.31 8.64 10.16
C THR A 50 -10.88 9.36 8.95
N LEU A 51 -12.21 9.31 8.76
CA LEU A 51 -12.85 10.04 7.66
C LEU A 51 -12.60 11.55 7.75
N ASN A 52 -12.33 12.11 8.92
CA ASN A 52 -12.21 13.56 9.13
C ASN A 52 -10.83 14.10 8.84
N ASP A 53 -9.84 13.22 8.68
CA ASP A 53 -8.46 13.62 8.54
C ASP A 53 -8.16 14.03 7.09
N GLU A 54 -7.12 14.83 6.92
CA GLU A 54 -6.40 14.93 5.67
C GLU A 54 -5.18 14.00 5.69
N VAL A 55 -4.78 13.51 4.53
CA VAL A 55 -3.62 12.63 4.41
C VAL A 55 -2.62 13.17 3.39
N GLU A 56 -1.35 13.08 3.72
CA GLU A 56 -0.28 13.31 2.76
C GLU A 56 0.10 11.97 2.12
N VAL A 57 0.01 11.90 0.79
CA VAL A 57 0.24 10.68 0.04
C VAL A 57 1.14 10.91 -1.16
N ARG A 58 1.82 9.85 -1.58
CA ARG A 58 2.23 9.69 -2.98
C ARG A 58 1.31 8.69 -3.64
N PHE A 59 0.92 8.96 -4.88
CA PHE A 59 0.08 8.02 -5.60
C PHE A 59 0.45 7.91 -7.08
N THR A 60 0.09 6.78 -7.66
CA THR A 60 0.02 6.59 -9.11
C THR A 60 -1.28 5.87 -9.41
N SER A 61 -2.03 6.39 -10.38
CA SER A 61 -3.24 5.78 -10.91
C SER A 61 -2.98 5.26 -12.32
N TYR A 62 -3.69 4.19 -12.69
CA TYR A 62 -3.53 3.53 -13.98
C TYR A 62 -4.89 3.36 -14.65
N ASN A 63 -4.94 3.55 -15.97
CA ASN A 63 -6.13 3.27 -16.76
C ASN A 63 -6.35 1.74 -16.93
N ASP A 64 -7.42 1.36 -17.62
CA ASP A 64 -7.77 -0.02 -17.94
C ASP A 64 -6.73 -0.75 -18.82
N LYS A 65 -5.87 0.01 -19.50
CA LYS A 65 -4.74 -0.51 -20.29
C LYS A 65 -3.47 -0.68 -19.45
N GLY A 66 -3.49 -0.33 -18.16
CA GLY A 66 -2.33 -0.37 -17.27
C GLY A 66 -1.32 0.76 -17.49
N GLU A 67 -1.66 1.77 -18.28
CA GLU A 67 -0.84 2.95 -18.50
C GLU A 67 -1.01 3.93 -17.34
N VAL A 68 0.07 4.63 -16.96
CA VAL A 68 0.01 5.67 -15.94
C VAL A 68 -0.94 6.76 -16.41
N PHE A 69 -1.93 7.05 -15.57
CA PHE A 69 -3.00 7.99 -15.88
C PHE A 69 -2.80 9.31 -15.14
N GLU A 70 -2.54 9.27 -13.84
CA GLU A 70 -2.13 10.40 -12.99
C GLU A 70 -1.19 9.92 -11.90
N GLY A 71 -0.31 10.78 -11.37
CA GLY A 71 0.47 10.42 -10.19
C GLY A 71 1.53 11.44 -9.80
N THR A 72 2.09 11.25 -8.62
CA THR A 72 3.11 12.10 -7.99
C THR A 72 4.50 11.48 -8.02
N PHE A 73 4.73 10.44 -8.84
CA PHE A 73 5.97 9.65 -8.81
C PHE A 73 7.24 10.50 -9.07
N ASN A 74 7.10 11.65 -9.74
CA ASN A 74 8.16 12.64 -9.96
C ASN A 74 7.85 14.03 -9.35
N GLN A 75 6.89 14.10 -8.41
CA GLN A 75 6.40 15.35 -7.83
C GLN A 75 6.43 15.31 -6.29
N VAL A 76 6.07 16.44 -5.69
CA VAL A 76 5.84 16.59 -4.26
C VAL A 76 4.61 15.75 -3.85
N PRO A 77 4.59 15.13 -2.66
CA PRO A 77 3.38 14.53 -2.12
C PRO A 77 2.18 15.48 -2.16
N VAL A 78 0.98 14.92 -2.24
CA VAL A 78 -0.27 15.68 -2.23
C VAL A 78 -0.99 15.48 -0.91
N ILE A 79 -1.68 16.53 -0.45
CA ILE A 79 -2.57 16.47 0.71
C ILE A 79 -4.00 16.31 0.19
N LEU A 80 -4.71 15.31 0.72
CA LEU A 80 -6.06 14.97 0.32
C LEU A 80 -6.98 14.93 1.55
N PRO A 81 -8.06 15.72 1.62
CA PRO A 81 -9.10 15.55 2.62
C PRO A 81 -9.91 14.28 2.33
N ILE A 82 -9.93 13.31 3.26
CA ILE A 82 -10.53 11.99 2.99
C ILE A 82 -12.02 12.12 2.65
N ARG A 83 -12.77 13.00 3.34
CA ARG A 83 -14.22 13.19 3.11
C ARG A 83 -14.57 13.62 1.69
N GLU A 84 -13.68 14.28 0.97
CA GLU A 84 -13.95 14.79 -0.38
C GLU A 84 -13.56 13.79 -1.47
N MET A 85 -12.89 12.70 -1.09
CA MET A 85 -12.53 11.65 -2.03
C MET A 85 -13.75 10.78 -2.37
N PHE A 86 -13.73 10.17 -3.55
CA PHE A 86 -14.76 9.20 -3.93
C PHE A 86 -14.70 7.93 -3.04
N SER A 87 -15.81 7.20 -2.98
CA SER A 87 -16.04 6.12 -1.99
C SER A 87 -14.93 5.07 -1.94
N GLY A 88 -14.38 4.68 -3.09
CA GLY A 88 -13.28 3.72 -3.18
C GLY A 88 -12.02 4.18 -2.45
N LEU A 89 -11.61 5.44 -2.61
CA LEU A 89 -10.46 5.99 -1.90
C LEU A 89 -10.74 6.27 -0.44
N GLN A 90 -11.96 6.72 -0.09
CA GLN A 90 -12.37 6.82 1.32
C GLN A 90 -12.18 5.49 2.04
N GLN A 91 -12.73 4.42 1.48
CA GLN A 91 -12.56 3.08 2.05
C GLN A 91 -11.10 2.64 2.07
N GLY A 92 -10.35 2.85 0.98
CA GLY A 92 -8.97 2.42 0.85
C GLY A 92 -8.03 3.09 1.86
N LEU A 93 -8.13 4.42 2.00
CA LEU A 93 -7.27 5.20 2.89
C LEU A 93 -7.46 4.82 4.37
N LEU A 94 -8.69 4.52 4.79
CA LEU A 94 -8.97 4.06 6.17
C LEU A 94 -8.40 2.68 6.49
N LEU A 95 -8.03 1.89 5.48
CA LEU A 95 -7.34 0.61 5.68
C LEU A 95 -5.85 0.80 5.99
N MET A 96 -5.25 1.90 5.54
CA MET A 96 -3.80 2.11 5.49
C MET A 96 -3.24 2.61 6.83
N PRO A 97 -2.35 1.86 7.48
CA PRO A 97 -1.48 2.43 8.50
C PRO A 97 -0.51 3.42 7.86
N VAL A 98 -0.16 4.51 8.55
CA VAL A 98 0.92 5.42 8.09
C VAL A 98 2.22 4.64 7.85
N GLY A 99 2.89 4.96 6.75
CA GLY A 99 4.11 4.30 6.26
C GLY A 99 3.86 3.10 5.33
N SER A 100 2.59 2.74 5.12
CA SER A 100 2.22 1.63 4.23
C SER A 100 2.16 2.04 2.76
N VAL A 101 2.27 1.04 1.89
CA VAL A 101 2.00 1.16 0.45
C VAL A 101 0.94 0.13 0.09
N TYR A 102 -0.17 0.60 -0.47
CA TYR A 102 -1.29 -0.23 -0.91
C TYR A 102 -1.50 -0.09 -2.41
N GLU A 103 -2.03 -1.14 -3.02
CA GLU A 103 -2.61 -1.13 -4.35
C GLU A 103 -4.11 -1.39 -4.23
N PHE A 104 -4.92 -0.60 -4.92
CA PHE A 104 -6.37 -0.66 -4.92
C PHE A 104 -6.87 -0.88 -6.34
N ASN A 105 -7.72 -1.88 -6.54
CA ASN A 105 -8.53 -2.02 -7.73
C ASN A 105 -9.96 -1.55 -7.40
N ILE A 106 -10.35 -0.43 -8.01
CA ILE A 106 -11.56 0.30 -7.63
C ILE A 106 -12.65 0.01 -8.67
N PRO A 107 -13.69 -0.77 -8.33
CA PRO A 107 -14.77 -1.05 -9.26
C PRO A 107 -15.54 0.24 -9.58
N ALA A 108 -16.15 0.27 -10.77
CA ALA A 108 -16.73 1.49 -11.33
C ALA A 108 -17.73 2.18 -10.38
N HIS A 109 -18.55 1.43 -9.62
CA HIS A 109 -19.54 1.98 -8.68
C HIS A 109 -18.92 2.61 -7.42
N LEU A 110 -17.64 2.35 -7.14
CA LEU A 110 -16.89 2.99 -6.05
C LEU A 110 -15.99 4.13 -6.55
N GLY A 111 -15.84 4.29 -7.87
CA GLY A 111 -15.06 5.37 -8.48
C GLY A 111 -15.87 6.67 -8.65
N TYR A 112 -15.44 7.52 -9.57
CA TYR A 112 -16.15 8.74 -9.94
C TYR A 112 -17.54 8.44 -10.51
N GLN A 113 -18.60 8.97 -9.87
CA GLN A 113 -20.01 8.74 -10.26
C GLN A 113 -20.66 9.92 -11.00
N GLU A 114 -19.97 11.07 -11.16
CA GLU A 114 -20.60 12.25 -11.75
C GLU A 114 -20.92 12.05 -13.23
N GLU A 115 -22.21 12.17 -13.56
CA GLU A 115 -22.73 12.06 -14.91
C GLU A 115 -22.27 13.26 -15.75
N GLY A 116 -21.65 13.01 -16.91
CA GLY A 116 -21.08 14.07 -17.76
C GLY A 116 -19.69 14.56 -17.35
N SER A 117 -19.17 14.12 -16.19
CA SER A 117 -17.74 14.22 -15.93
C SER A 117 -17.00 13.44 -17.02
N ARG A 118 -15.85 13.94 -17.49
CA ARG A 118 -14.86 13.13 -18.22
C ARG A 118 -14.22 12.09 -17.26
N ALA A 119 -15.04 11.52 -16.37
CA ALA A 119 -14.68 10.78 -15.18
C ALA A 119 -13.64 9.75 -15.55
N LYS A 120 -12.44 10.09 -15.13
CA LYS A 120 -11.21 9.43 -15.49
C LYS A 120 -11.25 8.04 -14.85
N LYS A 121 -11.45 7.01 -15.68
CA LYS A 121 -11.56 5.61 -15.25
C LYS A 121 -10.20 5.03 -14.90
N ALA A 122 -9.55 5.56 -13.86
CA ALA A 122 -8.46 4.81 -13.27
C ALA A 122 -9.05 3.58 -12.58
N ALA A 123 -8.61 2.40 -13.03
CA ALA A 123 -9.03 1.13 -12.45
C ALA A 123 -8.16 0.77 -11.24
N LEU A 124 -6.89 1.19 -11.27
CA LEU A 124 -5.89 0.81 -10.28
C LEU A 124 -5.23 2.05 -9.68
N TYR A 125 -5.03 2.03 -8.37
CA TYR A 125 -4.31 3.06 -7.62
C TYR A 125 -3.25 2.43 -6.75
N ARG A 126 -2.01 2.90 -6.84
CA ARG A 126 -0.95 2.60 -5.89
C ARG A 126 -0.72 3.82 -5.02
N ILE A 127 -0.80 3.67 -3.70
CA ILE A 127 -0.74 4.79 -2.76
C ILE A 127 0.26 4.45 -1.65
N GLU A 128 1.18 5.38 -1.41
CA GLU A 128 2.00 5.43 -0.20
C GLU A 128 1.40 6.47 0.75
N LEU A 129 1.03 6.05 1.97
CA LEU A 129 0.52 6.95 3.00
C LEU A 129 1.68 7.45 3.86
N LEU A 130 2.00 8.74 3.75
CA LEU A 130 3.15 9.34 4.42
C LEU A 130 2.80 9.87 5.80
N ARG A 131 1.64 10.52 5.93
CA ARG A 131 1.26 11.26 7.14
C ARG A 131 -0.25 11.49 7.21
N ILE A 132 -0.73 11.66 8.44
CA ILE A 132 -2.10 12.09 8.77
C ILE A 132 -2.02 13.52 9.31
N ASN A 133 -2.87 14.40 8.80
CA ASN A 133 -3.10 15.75 9.32
C ASN A 133 -4.54 15.76 9.88
N PRO A 134 -4.71 15.65 11.21
CA PRO A 134 -6.01 15.54 11.86
C PRO A 134 -6.80 16.86 11.88
#